data_AF-A0A377TWB5-F1
#
_entry.id   AF-A0A377TWB5-F1
#
_cell.length_a   1.000
_cell.length_b   1.000
_cell.length_c   1.000
_cell.angle_alpha   90.00
_cell.angle_beta   90.00
_cell.angle_gamma   90.00
#
_symmetry.space_group_name_H-M   'P 1'
#
loop_
_entity.id
_entity.type
_entity.pdbx_description
1 polymer ?
#
loop_
_entity_poly.entity_id
_entity_poly.type
_entity_poly.pdbx_seq_one_letter_code
_entity_poly.pdbx_strand_id
1 'polypeptide(L)' 'MTLPSSCAPLTGISRARLPAWALPDGWPTRANGEPVLADLAFRDGRIAALTRPTSRLPACGPGGA' A
#
# COMPACT_ATOMS: atom_id res chain seq x y z
N MET A 1 26.71 -8.38 0.01
CA MET A 1 25.38 -8.21 -0.62
C MET A 1 25.35 -6.83 -1.25
N THR A 2 25.26 -6.74 -2.58
CA THR A 2 25.16 -5.45 -3.29
C THR A 2 23.70 -5.21 -3.61
N LEU A 3 23.06 -4.28 -2.91
CA LEU A 3 21.72 -3.84 -3.30
C LEU A 3 21.85 -2.96 -4.55
N PRO A 4 21.06 -3.20 -5.60
CA PRO A 4 21.01 -2.28 -6.73
C PRO A 4 20.57 -0.92 -6.22
N SER A 5 21.42 0.09 -6.41
CA SER A 5 21.04 1.47 -6.15
C SER A 5 20.15 1.91 -7.31
N SER A 6 18.86 2.13 -7.04
CA SER A 6 17.92 2.67 -8.02
C SER A 6 17.88 4.19 -7.87
N CYS A 7 18.21 4.92 -8.95
CA CYS A 7 18.01 6.36 -9.03
C CYS A 7 16.56 6.73 -9.45
N ALA A 8 15.71 5.74 -9.73
CA ALA A 8 14.31 6.01 -10.06
C ALA A 8 13.55 6.44 -8.79
N PRO A 9 12.75 7.52 -8.85
CA PRO A 9 11.96 7.94 -7.70
C PRO A 9 10.96 6.85 -7.31
N LEU A 10 10.86 6.57 -6.01
CA LEU A 10 9.85 5.64 -5.48
C LEU A 10 8.47 6.27 -5.65
N THR A 11 7.61 5.62 -6.44
CA THR A 11 6.25 6.11 -6.72
C THR A 11 5.24 5.68 -5.65
N GLY A 12 5.48 4.55 -4.98
CA GLY A 12 4.58 4.03 -3.95
C GLY A 12 5.09 2.76 -3.28
N ILE A 13 4.43 2.39 -2.18
CA ILE A 13 4.54 1.06 -1.56
C ILE A 13 3.15 0.45 -1.52
N SER A 14 3.03 -0.77 -2.02
CA SER A 14 1.78 -1.52 -1.97
C SER A 14 1.73 -2.44 -0.76
N ARG A 15 0.55 -2.59 -0.15
CA ARG A 15 0.29 -3.52 0.96
C ARG A 15 1.23 -3.32 2.16
N ALA A 16 1.57 -2.08 2.48
CA ALA A 16 2.28 -1.74 3.71
C ALA A 16 1.41 -2.05 4.93
N ARG A 17 2.00 -2.62 5.97
CA ARG A 17 1.33 -2.83 7.26
C ARG A 17 1.46 -1.56 8.10
N LEU A 18 0.34 -0.90 8.37
CA LEU A 18 0.29 0.33 9.15
C LEU A 18 -0.28 0.09 10.54
N PRO A 19 0.37 0.59 11.60
CA PRO A 19 -0.17 0.55 12.96
C PRO A 19 -1.37 1.49 13.10
N ALA A 20 -2.21 1.25 14.11
CA ALA A 20 -3.46 1.99 14.31
C ALA A 20 -3.30 3.52 14.40
N TRP A 21 -2.20 4.01 15.01
CA TRP A 21 -1.94 5.45 15.14
C TRP A 21 -1.59 6.15 13.82
N ALA A 22 -1.24 5.40 12.77
CA ALA A 22 -0.88 5.93 11.45
C ALA A 22 -2.05 5.87 10.46
N LEU A 23 -3.22 5.38 10.87
CA LEU A 23 -4.38 5.24 10.01
C LEU A 23 -5.19 6.55 9.99
N PRO A 24 -5.73 6.96 8.83
CA PRO A 24 -6.65 8.08 8.74
C PRO A 24 -7.97 7.77 9.45
N ASP A 25 -8.66 8.83 9.87
CA ASP A 25 -10.00 8.71 10.45
C ASP A 25 -10.96 7.98 9.50
N GLY A 26 -11.83 7.13 10.05
CA GLY A 26 -12.79 6.33 9.28
C GLY A 26 -12.22 5.07 8.64
N TRP A 27 -10.96 4.72 8.92
CA TRP A 27 -10.41 3.41 8.57
C TRP A 27 -10.71 2.37 9.65
N PRO A 28 -10.85 1.08 9.27
CA PRO A 28 -11.08 0.02 10.25
C PRO A 28 -9.82 -0.16 11.10
N THR A 29 -9.73 0.52 12.23
CA THR A 29 -8.87 0.10 13.32
C THR A 29 -9.42 -1.23 13.80
N ARG A 30 -8.84 -2.37 13.37
CA ARG A 30 -9.19 -3.62 14.02
C ARG A 30 -8.95 -3.40 15.52
N ALA A 31 -9.99 -3.59 16.32
CA ALA A 31 -10.10 -3.10 17.71
C ALA A 31 -9.02 -3.65 18.67
N ASN A 32 -8.09 -4.44 18.17
CA ASN A 32 -7.03 -5.15 18.87
C ASN A 32 -5.61 -4.66 18.49
N GLY A 33 -5.48 -3.54 17.78
CA GLY A 33 -4.17 -2.96 17.42
C GLY A 33 -3.47 -3.68 16.25
N GLU A 34 -4.17 -4.58 15.56
CA GLU A 34 -3.64 -5.29 14.40
C GLU A 34 -3.32 -4.32 13.26
N PRO A 35 -2.10 -4.39 12.68
CA PRO A 35 -1.75 -3.55 11.55
C PRO A 35 -2.66 -3.78 10.35
N VAL A 36 -3.09 -2.70 9.72
CA VAL A 36 -3.94 -2.74 8.52
C VAL A 36 -3.06 -2.60 7.29
N LEU A 37 -3.38 -3.33 6.22
CA LEU A 37 -2.70 -3.17 4.94
C LEU A 37 -3.13 -1.85 4.29
N ALA A 38 -2.21 -1.14 3.65
CA ALA A 38 -2.47 0.11 2.93
C ALA A 38 -1.54 0.27 1.73
N ASP A 39 -1.99 1.03 0.75
CA ASP A 39 -1.15 1.49 -0.36
C ASP A 39 -0.74 2.94 -0.08
N LEU A 40 0.56 3.22 -0.20
CA LEU A 40 1.16 4.54 -0.05
C LEU A 40 1.55 5.04 -1.43
N ALA A 41 1.14 6.25 -1.77
CA ALA A 41 1.66 6.97 -2.93
C ALA A 41 2.64 8.04 -2.46
N PHE A 42 3.82 8.11 -3.09
CA PHE A 42 4.80 9.14 -2.82
C PHE A 42 4.83 10.17 -3.95
N ARG A 43 4.97 11.44 -3.57
CA ARG A 43 5.32 12.54 -4.48
C ARG A 43 6.25 13.50 -3.78
N ASP A 44 7.25 14.00 -4.50
CA ASP A 44 8.20 15.00 -4.01
C ASP A 44 8.86 14.61 -2.67
N GLY A 45 9.14 13.32 -2.49
CA GLY A 45 9.74 12.77 -1.28
C GLY A 45 8.82 12.70 -0.06
N ARG A 46 7.50 12.88 -0.23
CA ARG A 46 6.48 12.84 0.83
C ARG A 46 5.38 11.83 0.53
N ILE A 47 4.67 11.41 1.58
CA ILE A 47 3.44 10.60 1.44
C ILE A 47 2.35 11.54 0.91
N ALA A 48 1.96 11.36 -0.34
CA ALA A 48 0.97 12.19 -1.01
C ALA A 48 -0.45 11.65 -0.83
N ALA A 49 -0.59 10.33 -0.75
CA ALA A 49 -1.87 9.68 -0.49
C ALA A 49 -1.68 8.38 0.28
N LEU A 50 -2.69 8.07 1.09
CA LEU A 50 -2.83 6.78 1.74
C LEU A 50 -4.20 6.21 1.40
N THR A 51 -4.23 5.04 0.77
CA THR A 51 -5.47 4.40 0.32
C THR A 51 -5.57 2.98 0.83
N ARG A 52 -6.80 2.52 1.07
CA ARG A 52 -7.03 1.11 1.39
C ARG A 52 -6.44 0.25 0.27
N PRO A 53 -5.91 -0.94 0.60
CA PRO A 53 -5.18 -1.73 -0.36
C PRO A 53 -6.18 -2.14 -1.43
N THR A 54 -5.90 -1.74 -2.67
CA THR A 54 -6.75 -2.15 -3.78
C THR A 54 -6.61 -3.66 -3.90
N SER A 55 -7.68 -4.42 -3.63
CA SER A 55 -7.72 -5.84 -3.99
C SER A 55 -7.89 -5.92 -5.50
N ARG A 56 -6.88 -5.47 -6.25
CA ARG A 56 -6.81 -5.76 -7.67
C ARG A 56 -6.36 -7.22 -7.79
N LEU A 57 -7.27 -8.14 -7.49
CA LEU A 57 -7.27 -9.41 -8.20
C LEU A 57 -7.25 -9.01 -9.69
N PRO A 58 -6.33 -9.50 -10.53
CA PRO A 58 -6.63 -9.49 -11.95
C PRO A 58 -7.98 -10.20 -12.05
N ALA A 59 -9.01 -9.53 -12.58
CA ALA A 59 -10.22 -10.22 -12.94
C ALA A 59 -9.76 -11.41 -13.77
N CYS A 60 -9.97 -12.64 -13.29
CA CYS A 60 -9.80 -13.81 -14.11
C CYS A 60 -10.68 -13.57 -15.34
N GLY A 61 -10.06 -13.17 -16.46
CA GLY A 61 -10.74 -13.12 -17.73
C GLY A 61 -11.16 -14.55 -18.09
N PRO A 62 -12.38 -14.77 -18.58
CA PRO A 62 -12.76 -16.09 -19.05
C PRO A 62 -12.03 -16.31 -20.40
N GLY A 63 -11.03 -17.18 -20.40
CA GLY A 63 -10.48 -17.79 -21.61
C GLY A 63 -10.11 -19.23 -21.23
N GLY A 64 -10.71 -20.30 -21.73
CA GLY A 64 -11.50 -20.42 -22.96
C GLY A 64 -10.60 -20.72 -24.15
N ALA A 65 -9.94 -21.89 -24.15
CA ALA A 65 -9.62 -22.75 -25.30
C ALA A 65 -8.89 -24.00 -24.79
#